data_AF-A0A6F9CDS8-F1
#
_entry.id   AF-A0A6F9CDS8-F1
#
_cell.length_a   1.000
_cell.length_b   1.000
_cell.length_c   1.000
_cell.angle_alpha   90.00
_cell.angle_beta   90.00
_cell.angle_gamma   90.00
#
_symmetry.space_group_name_H-M   'P 1'
#
loop_
_entity.id
_entity.type
_entity.pdbx_description
1 polymer ?
#
loop_
_entity_poly.entity_id
_entity_poly.type
_entity_poly.pdbx_seq_one_letter_code
_entity_poly.pdbx_strand_id
1 'polypeptide(L)'
;MYQSSQSVARVGYGDVSSRKALREALQCKPFSWYLENIYPDSQIPRRYYSLGEIRNVETNQCVDNMGRKENEKVGFFNCHGMGGNQVFSYTADKEIRTDDLCLDVSRPHGPVVMLKCHQMKGNQMFEYDAEKSWVEV
;
A
#
# COMPACT_ATOMS: atom_id res chain seq x y z
N MET A 1 -0.70 -7.37 -3.86
CA MET A 1 -0.75 -8.82 -3.58
C MET A 1 0.66 -9.42 -3.49
N TYR A 2 1.42 -9.56 -4.58
CA TYR A 2 2.76 -10.20 -4.50
C TYR A 2 3.80 -9.42 -3.70
N GLN A 3 3.73 -8.08 -3.71
CA GLN A 3 4.61 -7.25 -2.87
C GLN A 3 4.20 -7.28 -1.40
N SER A 4 2.91 -7.46 -1.11
CA SER A 4 2.37 -7.57 0.25
C SER A 4 2.75 -8.88 0.95
N SER A 5 3.00 -9.94 0.19
CA SER A 5 3.45 -11.22 0.74
C SER A 5 4.41 -11.90 -0.23
N GLN A 6 5.70 -11.79 0.07
CA GLN A 6 6.74 -12.32 -0.81
C GLN A 6 6.70 -13.86 -0.87
N SER A 7 6.20 -14.52 0.17
CA SER A 7 6.02 -15.98 0.17
C SER A 7 5.07 -16.41 -0.94
N VAL A 8 3.97 -15.68 -1.17
CA VAL A 8 2.98 -15.97 -2.20
C VAL A 8 3.59 -15.86 -3.61
N ALA A 9 4.54 -14.96 -3.83
CA ALA A 9 5.21 -14.82 -5.12
C ALA A 9 6.05 -16.05 -5.52
N ARG A 10 6.42 -16.89 -4.55
CA ARG A 10 7.25 -18.09 -4.77
C ARG A 10 6.44 -19.38 -4.82
N VAL A 11 5.14 -19.33 -4.53
CA VAL A 11 4.28 -20.51 -4.56
C VAL A 11 3.82 -20.76 -5.99
N GLY A 12 4.07 -21.97 -6.52
CA GLY A 12 3.49 -22.41 -7.78
C GLY A 12 1.98 -22.54 -7.66
N TYR A 13 1.23 -21.81 -8.48
CA TYR A 13 -0.23 -21.80 -8.48
C TYR A 13 -0.86 -22.84 -9.43
N GLY A 14 -0.04 -23.71 -10.03
CA GLY A 14 -0.47 -24.72 -10.99
C GLY A 14 -0.82 -24.15 -12.37
N ASP A 15 -1.37 -25.00 -13.24
CA ASP A 15 -1.82 -24.59 -14.56
C ASP A 15 -3.17 -23.85 -14.48
N VAL A 16 -3.23 -22.67 -15.10
CA VAL A 16 -4.41 -21.79 -15.17
C VAL A 16 -4.83 -21.53 -16.62
N SER A 17 -4.29 -22.27 -17.58
CA SER A 17 -4.50 -22.05 -19.01
C SER A 17 -5.98 -22.15 -19.39
N SER A 18 -6.70 -23.15 -18.87
CA SER A 18 -8.14 -23.31 -19.12
C SER A 18 -8.97 -22.11 -18.63
N ARG A 19 -8.62 -21.53 -17.48
CA ARG A 19 -9.30 -20.35 -16.90
C ARG A 19 -9.01 -19.08 -17.68
N LYS A 20 -7.77 -18.92 -18.19
CA LYS A 20 -7.39 -17.79 -19.06
C LYS A 20 -8.11 -17.88 -20.41
N ALA A 21 -8.10 -19.06 -21.05
CA ALA A 21 -8.81 -19.30 -22.30
C ALA A 21 -10.32 -19.03 -22.18
N LEU A 22 -10.95 -19.44 -21.06
CA LEU A 22 -12.35 -19.13 -20.80
C LEU A 22 -12.62 -17.62 -20.70
N ARG A 23 -11.73 -16.86 -20.05
CA ARG A 23 -11.84 -15.39 -19.94
C ARG A 23 -11.77 -14.71 -21.31
N GLU A 24 -10.90 -15.20 -22.19
CA GLU A 24 -10.73 -14.69 -23.55
C GLU A 24 -11.94 -15.04 -24.44
N ALA A 25 -12.39 -16.30 -24.40
CA ALA A 25 -13.53 -16.77 -25.18
C ALA A 25 -14.84 -16.05 -24.82
N LEU A 26 -15.02 -15.70 -23.54
CA LEU A 26 -16.17 -14.92 -23.07
C LEU A 26 -16.00 -13.41 -23.23
N GLN A 27 -14.88 -12.95 -23.81
CA GLN A 27 -14.56 -11.54 -24.01
C GLN A 27 -14.76 -10.69 -22.74
N CYS A 28 -14.32 -11.22 -21.58
CA CYS A 28 -14.52 -10.57 -20.30
C CYS A 28 -13.81 -9.20 -20.24
N LYS A 29 -14.45 -8.22 -19.58
CA LYS A 29 -13.85 -6.92 -19.31
C LYS A 29 -12.62 -7.05 -18.39
N PRO A 30 -11.66 -6.10 -18.46
CA PRO A 30 -10.53 -6.09 -17.54
C PRO A 30 -10.96 -5.84 -16.09
N PHE A 31 -10.14 -6.24 -15.12
CA PHE A 31 -10.46 -6.03 -13.71
C PHE A 31 -10.55 -4.54 -13.33
N SER A 32 -9.81 -3.66 -14.01
CA SER A 32 -9.96 -2.21 -13.86
C SER A 32 -11.39 -1.74 -14.16
N TRP A 33 -12.00 -2.25 -15.23
CA TRP A 33 -13.39 -1.93 -15.57
C TRP A 33 -14.35 -2.36 -14.46
N TYR A 34 -14.13 -3.52 -13.82
CA TYR A 34 -14.93 -3.96 -12.68
C TYR A 34 -14.81 -3.00 -11.49
N LEU A 35 -13.60 -2.59 -11.12
CA LEU A 35 -13.37 -1.61 -10.05
C LEU A 35 -13.96 -0.24 -10.38
N GLU A 36 -14.04 0.12 -11.66
CA GLU A 36 -14.56 1.41 -12.09
C GLU A 36 -16.10 1.44 -12.17
N ASN A 37 -16.73 0.33 -12.58
CA ASN A 37 -18.14 0.33 -12.99
C ASN A 37 -19.04 -0.52 -12.08
N ILE A 38 -18.49 -1.52 -11.39
CA ILE A 38 -19.27 -2.47 -10.58
C ILE A 38 -18.98 -2.31 -9.09
N TYR A 39 -17.71 -2.08 -8.72
CA TYR A 39 -17.32 -1.85 -7.32
C TYR A 39 -16.57 -0.53 -7.15
N PRO A 40 -17.20 0.62 -7.46
CA PRO A 40 -16.54 1.93 -7.43
C PRO A 40 -16.08 2.34 -6.04
N ASP A 41 -16.81 1.94 -4.99
CA ASP A 41 -16.53 2.27 -3.58
C ASP A 41 -15.42 1.40 -2.96
N SER A 42 -14.76 0.57 -3.76
CA SER A 42 -13.63 -0.22 -3.30
C SER A 42 -12.53 0.67 -2.75
N GLN A 43 -12.05 0.37 -1.54
CA GLN A 43 -10.91 1.02 -0.92
C GLN A 43 -9.57 0.72 -1.63
N ILE A 44 -9.57 -0.13 -2.67
CA ILE A 44 -8.35 -0.52 -3.40
C ILE A 44 -7.81 0.70 -4.16
N PRO A 45 -6.55 1.12 -3.91
CA PRO A 45 -5.93 2.19 -4.67
C PRO A 45 -5.90 1.82 -6.17
N ARG A 46 -6.55 2.63 -7.01
CA ARG A 46 -6.56 2.42 -8.47
C ARG A 46 -5.23 2.81 -9.12
N ARG A 47 -4.54 3.77 -8.51
CA ARG A 47 -3.26 4.32 -8.98
C ARG A 47 -2.37 4.58 -7.76
N TYR A 48 -1.16 4.07 -7.83
CA TYR A 48 -0.11 4.31 -6.85
C TYR A 48 1.20 4.61 -7.58
N TYR A 49 2.01 5.49 -6.98
CA TYR A 49 3.35 5.80 -7.47
C TYR A 49 4.33 4.69 -7.11
N SER A 50 4.17 4.10 -5.92
CA SER A 50 5.01 3.02 -5.44
C SER A 50 4.26 2.08 -4.50
N LEU A 51 4.75 0.83 -4.43
CA LEU A 51 4.30 -0.19 -3.49
C LEU A 51 5.54 -0.98 -3.04
N GLY A 52 5.81 -1.00 -1.73
CA GLY A 52 7.01 -1.60 -1.17
C GLY A 52 7.39 -1.01 0.18
N GLU A 53 8.67 -1.14 0.52
CA GLU A 53 9.20 -0.65 1.80
C GLU A 53 9.48 0.87 1.77
N ILE A 54 9.21 1.55 2.88
CA ILE A 54 9.66 2.92 3.12
C ILE A 54 10.94 2.85 3.93
N ARG A 55 12.08 2.96 3.24
CA ARG A 55 13.42 2.74 3.79
C ARG A 55 14.10 4.07 4.09
N ASN A 56 14.61 4.20 5.31
CA ASN A 56 15.62 5.20 5.64
C ASN A 56 16.95 4.77 4.97
N VAL A 57 17.45 5.61 4.06
CA VAL A 57 18.64 5.32 3.24
C VAL A 57 19.95 5.32 4.05
N GLU A 58 19.99 5.99 5.19
CA GLU A 58 21.19 6.08 6.04
C GLU A 58 21.26 4.93 7.04
N THR A 59 20.14 4.56 7.66
CA THR A 59 20.09 3.59 8.76
C THR A 59 19.68 2.19 8.35
N ASN A 60 19.18 2.03 7.11
CA ASN A 60 18.62 0.77 6.63
C ASN A 60 17.44 0.25 7.50
N GLN A 61 16.74 1.17 8.16
CA GLN A 61 15.49 0.90 8.87
C GLN A 61 14.30 1.22 7.99
N CYS A 62 13.25 0.42 8.10
CA CYS A 62 12.00 0.55 7.36
C CYS A 62 10.87 0.95 8.29
N VAL A 63 9.92 1.75 7.78
CA VAL A 63 8.62 1.93 8.43
C VAL A 63 7.97 0.55 8.54
N ASP A 64 7.45 0.26 9.73
CA ASP A 64 6.90 -1.05 10.08
C ASP A 64 5.62 -0.84 10.88
N ASN A 65 4.52 -1.46 10.44
CA ASN A 65 3.26 -1.39 11.19
C ASN A 65 3.27 -2.25 12.46
N MET A 66 4.31 -3.06 12.67
CA MET A 66 4.56 -3.94 13.82
C MET A 66 3.42 -4.95 14.08
N GLY A 67 2.58 -5.24 13.07
CA GLY A 67 1.35 -6.02 13.22
C GLY A 67 0.26 -5.32 14.04
N ARG A 68 0.39 -4.01 14.25
CA ARG A 68 -0.56 -3.17 15.00
C ARG A 68 -1.79 -2.83 14.16
N LYS A 69 -2.85 -2.40 14.83
CA LYS A 69 -4.18 -2.13 14.26
C LYS A 69 -4.45 -0.62 14.16
N GLU A 70 -5.67 -0.28 13.78
CA GLU A 70 -6.19 1.09 13.77
C GLU A 70 -5.96 1.79 15.13
N ASN A 71 -5.66 3.09 15.07
CA ASN A 71 -5.36 3.98 16.19
C ASN A 71 -4.07 3.65 16.95
N GLU A 72 -3.17 2.86 16.34
CA GLU A 72 -1.85 2.59 16.87
C GLU A 72 -0.76 3.26 16.03
N LYS A 73 0.41 3.47 16.65
CA LYS A 73 1.56 4.14 16.03
C LYS A 73 2.30 3.17 15.11
N VAL A 74 2.83 3.66 13.99
CA VAL A 74 3.88 2.93 13.26
C VAL A 74 5.19 2.93 14.05
N GLY A 75 6.07 1.99 13.72
CA GLY A 75 7.43 1.90 14.24
C GLY A 75 8.46 1.89 13.12
N PHE A 76 9.71 1.73 13.52
CA PHE A 76 10.82 1.46 12.63
C PHE A 76 11.48 0.15 13.03
N PHE A 77 11.80 -0.69 12.05
CA PHE A 77 12.53 -1.93 12.26
C PHE A 77 13.56 -2.14 11.15
N ASN A 78 14.50 -3.08 11.31
CA ASN A 78 15.44 -3.39 10.24
C ASN A 78 14.67 -3.86 9.00
N CYS A 79 15.01 -3.31 7.84
CA CYS A 79 14.40 -3.72 6.59
C CYS A 79 14.71 -5.20 6.31
N HIS A 80 13.68 -6.03 6.09
CA HIS A 80 13.86 -7.48 5.93
C HIS A 80 13.44 -8.02 4.56
N GLY A 81 12.80 -7.24 3.69
CA GLY A 81 12.50 -7.64 2.31
C GLY A 81 11.42 -8.72 2.17
N MET A 82 10.73 -9.08 3.25
CA MET A 82 9.79 -10.23 3.27
C MET A 82 8.35 -9.83 2.93
N GLY A 83 8.09 -8.54 2.75
CA GLY A 83 6.75 -8.00 2.60
C GLY A 83 6.06 -7.77 3.95
N GLY A 84 4.76 -8.04 4.03
CA GLY A 84 3.99 -8.00 5.26
C GLY A 84 3.89 -6.61 5.89
N ASN A 85 4.25 -6.52 7.16
CA ASN A 85 4.21 -5.32 8.00
C ASN A 85 5.11 -4.15 7.54
N GLN A 86 6.03 -4.39 6.60
CA GLN A 86 6.90 -3.35 6.03
C GLN A 86 6.47 -2.89 4.64
N VAL A 87 5.28 -3.28 4.16
CA VAL A 87 4.81 -2.91 2.82
C VAL A 87 3.76 -1.82 2.91
N PHE A 88 4.09 -0.69 2.29
CA PHE A 88 3.21 0.45 2.17
C PHE A 88 3.01 0.81 0.70
N SER A 89 1.82 1.33 0.37
CA SER A 89 1.55 1.92 -0.94
C SER A 89 1.53 3.44 -0.82
N TYR A 90 2.20 4.14 -1.74
CA TYR A 90 2.08 5.59 -1.89
C TYR A 90 1.15 5.90 -3.07
N THR A 91 -0.05 6.40 -2.77
CA THR A 91 -1.13 6.53 -3.74
C THR A 91 -1.05 7.80 -4.57
N ALA A 92 -1.80 7.85 -5.68
CA ALA A 92 -1.95 9.07 -6.47
C ALA A 92 -2.57 10.24 -5.67
N ASP A 93 -3.39 9.92 -4.66
CA ASP A 93 -4.02 10.86 -3.73
C ASP A 93 -3.09 11.29 -2.59
N LYS A 94 -1.80 10.91 -2.68
CA LYS A 94 -0.74 11.28 -1.74
C LYS A 94 -0.93 10.68 -0.34
N GLU A 95 -1.61 9.54 -0.26
CA GLU A 95 -1.74 8.78 0.99
C GLU A 95 -0.63 7.71 1.08
N ILE A 96 -0.12 7.47 2.28
CA ILE A 96 0.74 6.31 2.57
C ILE A 96 -0.10 5.27 3.29
N ARG A 97 -0.27 4.09 2.69
CA ARG A 97 -1.26 3.09 3.14
C ARG A 97 -0.67 1.75 3.47
N THR A 98 -1.25 1.08 4.46
CA THR A 98 -1.11 -0.35 4.75
C THR A 98 -2.51 -0.94 4.80
N ASP A 99 -2.85 -1.79 3.83
CA ASP A 99 -4.21 -2.32 3.61
C ASP A 99 -5.28 -1.21 3.52
N ASP A 100 -6.25 -1.17 4.45
CA ASP A 100 -7.32 -0.17 4.54
C ASP A 100 -6.99 1.02 5.46
N LEU A 101 -5.78 1.04 6.05
CA LEU A 101 -5.30 2.11 6.92
C LEU A 101 -4.32 3.03 6.21
N CYS A 102 -4.35 4.30 6.58
CA CYS A 102 -3.49 5.38 6.15
C CYS A 102 -2.63 5.85 7.32
N LEU A 103 -1.40 6.27 7.02
CA LEU A 103 -0.62 7.06 7.96
C LEU A 103 -1.33 8.40 8.19
N ASP A 104 -1.32 8.87 9.43
CA ASP A 104 -2.06 10.05 9.85
C ASP A 104 -1.25 10.82 10.90
N VAL A 105 -1.18 12.14 10.73
CA VAL A 105 -0.54 13.07 11.68
C VAL A 105 -1.59 14.01 12.26
N SER A 106 -2.35 13.52 13.24
CA SER A 106 -3.50 14.26 13.79
C SER A 106 -3.10 15.44 14.69
N ARG A 107 -1.82 15.57 15.06
CA ARG A 107 -1.29 16.68 15.87
C ARG A 107 0.08 17.11 15.34
N PRO A 108 0.37 18.42 15.24
CA PRO A 108 1.72 18.90 14.93
C PRO A 108 2.76 18.31 15.88
N HIS A 109 3.87 17.81 15.33
CA HIS A 109 4.92 17.09 16.08
C HIS A 109 4.44 15.87 16.86
N GLY A 110 3.22 15.38 16.56
CA GLY A 110 2.68 14.16 17.13
C GLY A 110 3.26 12.91 16.48
N PRO A 111 2.99 11.74 17.06
CA PRO A 111 3.35 10.48 16.43
C PRO A 111 2.52 10.26 15.16
N VAL A 112 3.12 9.57 14.18
CA VAL A 112 2.37 9.03 13.04
C VAL A 112 1.57 7.82 13.51
N VAL A 113 0.26 7.87 13.32
CA VAL A 113 -0.68 6.79 13.67
C VAL A 113 -1.33 6.21 12.42
N MET A 114 -1.89 5.01 12.53
CA MET A 114 -2.63 4.38 11.44
C MET A 114 -4.12 4.55 11.68
N LEU A 115 -4.83 5.24 10.78
CA LEU A 115 -6.28 5.42 10.84
C LEU A 115 -6.91 5.01 9.52
N LYS A 116 -8.23 4.80 9.49
CA LYS A 116 -8.92 4.55 8.22
C LYS A 116 -8.65 5.66 7.22
N CYS A 117 -8.36 5.26 5.99
CA CYS A 117 -8.22 6.19 4.88
C CYS A 117 -9.55 6.89 4.62
N HIS A 118 -9.54 8.23 4.66
CA HIS A 118 -10.75 9.03 4.47
C HIS A 118 -10.74 9.88 3.20
N GLN A 119 -9.63 9.94 2.44
CA GLN A 119 -9.55 10.67 1.16
C GLN A 119 -9.85 12.18 1.25
N MET A 120 -9.91 12.74 2.46
CA MET A 120 -10.20 14.17 2.69
C MET A 120 -8.94 15.04 2.65
N LYS A 121 -7.79 14.45 2.29
CA LYS A 121 -6.45 15.09 2.34
C LYS A 121 -6.10 15.55 3.76
N GLY A 122 -5.30 16.61 3.90
CA GLY A 122 -4.92 17.17 5.19
C GLY A 122 -3.93 16.29 5.92
N ASN A 123 -4.28 15.83 7.12
CA ASN A 123 -3.41 15.04 8.00
C ASN A 123 -3.09 13.61 7.50
N GLN A 124 -3.70 13.17 6.39
CA GLN A 124 -3.37 11.91 5.69
C GLN A 124 -2.71 12.14 4.32
N MET A 125 -2.40 13.39 3.97
CA MET A 125 -1.71 13.75 2.73
C MET A 125 -0.21 13.88 3.00
N PHE A 126 0.62 13.24 2.20
CA PHE A 126 2.07 13.27 2.31
C PHE A 126 2.70 13.59 0.97
N GLU A 127 3.62 14.55 0.95
CA GLU A 127 4.46 14.82 -0.20
C GLU A 127 5.80 14.10 -0.05
N TYR A 128 6.30 13.58 -1.17
CA TYR A 128 7.60 12.93 -1.25
C TYR A 128 8.51 13.75 -2.16
N ASP A 129 9.56 14.31 -1.57
CA ASP A 129 10.63 15.01 -2.26
C ASP A 129 11.70 13.98 -2.65
N ALA A 130 11.77 13.65 -3.94
CA ALA A 130 12.73 12.70 -4.48
C ALA A 130 14.17 13.24 -4.50
N GLU A 131 14.36 14.56 -4.59
CA GLU A 131 15.70 15.17 -4.60
C GLU A 131 16.34 15.09 -3.22
N LYS A 132 15.55 15.38 -2.19
CA LYS A 132 16.01 15.29 -0.80
C LYS A 132 15.92 13.87 -0.26
N SER A 133 15.03 13.03 -0.79
CA SER A 133 14.57 11.77 -0.19
C SER A 133 13.86 11.96 1.15
N TRP A 134 12.95 12.96 1.22
CA TRP A 134 12.18 13.31 2.42
C TRP A 134 10.67 13.14 2.18
N VAL A 135 9.96 12.79 3.25
CA VAL A 135 8.49 12.75 3.29
C VAL A 135 8.01 13.83 4.25
N GLU A 136 7.07 14.66 3.80
CA GLU A 136 6.47 15.74 4.57
C GLU A 136 4.93 15.71 4.49
N VAL A 137 4.27 16.31 5.47
CA VAL A 137 2.81 16.46 5.57
C VAL A 137 2.42 17.88 5.21
#